data_AF-A0AAD9BXL7-F1
#
_entry.id   AF-A0AAD9BXL7-F1
#
_cell.length_a   1.000
_cell.length_b   1.000
_cell.length_c   1.000
_cell.angle_alpha   90.00
_cell.angle_beta   90.00
_cell.angle_gamma   90.00
#
_symmetry.space_group_name_H-M   'P 1'
#
loop_
_entity.id
_entity.type
_entity.pdbx_description
1 polymer ?
#
loop_
_entity_poly.entity_id
_entity_poly.type
_entity_poly.pdbx_seq_one_letter_code
_entity_poly.pdbx_strand_id
1 'polypeptide(L)'
;MERLSVTMVVRLLAASQCQAGGIDHLNQEAKNEIHANNRVETDSLQILNQGLEAPVILTKNSTETLPSCERPIYTVLKELGALEEKLAATVRTLEETNKKLEASEKKLSALDSRVTELSTVDQGRPRVAFSAALPIDGTIGPLNVHYTLVYKRVHSNIGERYSPVSGYFTATVQGVYYFTFTSFCWAGNENCGSSLFLNDNQVVSWYSSDDHNPHSGSNSAVLQLQVGDNVSVRVWPNKRISDNVNKYCSFSGFWLFPL
;
A
#
# COMPACT_ATOMS: atom_id res chain seq x y z
N MET A 1 14.88 61.51 -2.78
CA MET A 1 16.14 61.29 -2.07
C MET A 1 16.96 60.32 -2.89
N GLU A 2 18.00 60.84 -3.51
CA GLU A 2 18.72 60.26 -4.65
C GLU A 2 19.49 58.99 -4.27
N ARG A 3 19.39 57.95 -5.10
CA ARG A 3 20.27 56.78 -5.05
C ARG A 3 21.64 57.20 -5.56
N LEU A 4 22.57 57.47 -4.65
CA LEU A 4 23.98 57.65 -4.97
C LEU A 4 24.51 56.38 -5.64
N SER A 5 24.88 56.50 -6.92
CA SER A 5 25.49 55.41 -7.68
C SER A 5 26.85 55.07 -7.04
N VAL A 6 27.13 53.77 -6.89
CA VAL A 6 28.38 53.21 -6.35
C VAL A 6 29.61 53.81 -7.07
N THR A 7 29.47 54.20 -8.34
CA THR A 7 30.51 54.88 -9.14
C THR A 7 30.93 56.25 -8.59
N MET A 8 30.03 56.94 -7.87
CA MET A 8 30.26 58.29 -7.34
C MET A 8 31.04 58.25 -6.01
N VAL A 9 30.84 57.22 -5.19
CA VAL A 9 31.63 56.98 -3.96
C VAL A 9 33.09 56.65 -4.31
N VAL A 10 33.31 55.91 -5.40
CA VAL A 10 34.66 55.58 -5.90
C VAL A 10 35.45 56.82 -6.32
N ARG A 11 34.80 57.90 -6.78
CA ARG A 11 35.48 59.15 -7.18
C ARG A 11 35.83 60.05 -6.00
N LEU A 12 35.06 60.05 -4.90
CA LEU A 12 35.37 60.87 -3.72
C LEU A 12 36.59 60.36 -2.92
N LEU A 13 36.92 59.07 -3.00
CA LEU A 13 38.05 58.48 -2.27
C LEU A 13 39.39 58.52 -3.02
N ALA A 14 39.43 59.15 -4.20
CA ALA A 14 40.64 59.34 -5.00
C ALA A 14 41.48 60.56 -4.58
N ALA A 15 40.99 61.39 -3.65
CA ALA A 15 41.66 62.61 -3.20
C ALA A 15 41.88 62.64 -1.67
N SER A 16 42.76 61.78 -1.16
CA SER A 16 43.37 61.99 0.17
C SER A 16 44.75 61.34 0.22
N GLN A 17 45.78 62.15 0.40
CA GLN A 17 47.19 61.75 0.53
C GLN A 17 47.43 61.01 1.86
N CYS A 18 48.29 59.98 1.82
CA CYS A 18 48.70 59.20 2.97
C CYS A 18 49.66 59.99 3.88
N GLN A 19 49.45 59.95 5.20
CA GLN A 19 50.44 60.35 6.20
C GLN A 19 50.57 59.26 7.26
N ALA A 20 51.82 58.88 7.55
CA ALA A 20 52.17 57.74 8.40
C ALA A 20 52.03 58.06 9.90
N GLY A 21 51.51 57.09 10.66
CA GLY A 21 51.54 57.06 12.11
C GLY A 21 51.05 55.69 12.62
N GLY A 22 51.93 54.92 13.26
CA GLY A 22 51.61 53.62 13.83
C GLY A 22 51.01 53.72 15.24
N ILE A 23 50.53 52.58 15.75
CA ILE A 23 50.67 52.08 17.15
C ILE A 23 49.91 50.73 17.25
N ASP A 24 50.60 49.72 17.79
CA ASP A 24 50.10 48.42 18.24
C ASP A 24 49.01 48.55 19.32
N HIS A 25 48.05 47.62 19.38
CA HIS A 25 47.78 46.78 20.57
C HIS A 25 46.44 45.99 20.53
N LEU A 26 46.52 44.78 21.11
CA LEU A 26 45.47 43.97 21.79
C LEU A 26 44.66 42.95 20.98
N ASN A 27 45.26 41.75 20.93
CA ASN A 27 44.59 40.45 20.86
C ASN A 27 44.32 39.99 22.31
N GLN A 28 43.15 39.39 22.59
CA GLN A 28 42.95 38.16 23.39
C GLN A 28 41.53 38.10 24.00
N GLU A 29 40.82 36.99 23.74
CA GLU A 29 40.04 36.16 24.72
C GLU A 29 39.26 35.09 23.92
N ALA A 30 39.85 33.90 23.70
CA ALA A 30 39.67 32.65 24.48
C ALA A 30 38.24 32.07 24.37
N LYS A 31 37.94 31.12 23.46
CA LYS A 31 38.18 29.64 23.55
C LYS A 31 38.09 29.06 24.97
N ASN A 32 36.96 28.38 25.24
CA ASN A 32 36.71 27.18 26.06
C ASN A 32 35.17 26.97 26.01
N GLU A 33 34.52 25.82 25.81
CA GLU A 33 34.79 24.43 26.17
C GLU A 33 34.16 23.47 25.13
N ILE A 34 34.86 22.37 24.79
CA ILE A 34 34.27 21.13 24.24
C ILE A 34 34.94 19.97 24.99
N HIS A 35 34.13 19.11 25.61
CA HIS A 35 34.40 17.70 25.94
C HIS A 35 33.05 17.09 26.39
N ALA A 36 32.63 15.86 26.05
CA ALA A 36 33.28 14.75 25.35
C ALA A 36 32.23 13.71 24.86
N ASN A 37 32.48 13.19 23.64
CA ASN A 37 32.49 11.78 23.17
C ASN A 37 31.26 10.84 23.28
N ASN A 38 30.70 10.39 22.15
CA ASN A 38 31.01 9.19 21.30
C ASN A 38 30.24 7.93 21.79
N ARG A 39 29.69 7.01 20.99
CA ARG A 39 29.99 6.40 19.66
C ARG A 39 28.76 5.51 19.29
N VAL A 40 28.40 5.23 18.03
CA VAL A 40 28.73 4.03 17.19
C VAL A 40 27.83 4.15 15.93
N GLU A 41 28.38 4.39 14.73
CA GLU A 41 28.54 3.47 13.55
C GLU A 41 27.23 2.84 13.02
N THR A 42 26.94 2.67 11.73
CA THR A 42 27.59 2.90 10.41
C THR A 42 26.53 2.56 9.33
N ASP A 43 26.65 3.09 8.10
CA ASP A 43 26.78 2.28 6.87
C ASP A 43 26.52 3.06 5.56
N SER A 44 27.49 2.95 4.65
CA SER A 44 27.39 3.06 3.17
C SER A 44 27.24 4.49 2.58
N LEU A 45 28.13 5.07 1.77
CA LEU A 45 29.14 4.53 0.85
C LEU A 45 30.31 5.49 0.69
N GLN A 46 31.51 4.94 0.78
CA GLN A 46 32.73 5.50 0.23
C GLN A 46 33.15 4.62 -0.96
N ILE A 47 34.06 5.15 -1.80
CA ILE A 47 34.70 4.56 -3.00
C ILE A 47 33.95 4.99 -4.27
N LEU A 48 34.49 5.82 -5.18
CA LEU A 48 35.82 5.74 -5.79
C LEU A 48 36.23 7.13 -6.33
N ASN A 49 37.38 7.65 -5.90
CA ASN A 49 38.34 8.26 -6.82
C ASN A 49 39.72 8.21 -6.16
N GLN A 50 40.41 7.12 -6.47
CA GLN A 50 41.81 6.86 -6.17
C GLN A 50 42.70 7.61 -7.16
N GLY A 51 43.70 8.29 -6.59
CA GLY A 51 45.07 8.41 -7.10
C GLY A 51 45.31 9.33 -8.28
N LEU A 52 46.50 9.91 -8.46
CA LEU A 52 47.77 9.90 -7.72
C LEU A 52 48.59 10.98 -8.50
N GLU A 53 49.26 11.97 -7.90
CA GLU A 53 50.70 11.94 -7.58
C GLU A 53 51.19 13.32 -7.06
N ALA A 54 52.23 13.25 -6.23
CA ALA A 54 52.87 14.30 -5.40
C ALA A 54 53.92 15.13 -6.20
N PRO A 55 54.93 15.86 -5.63
CA PRO A 55 55.22 16.27 -4.24
C PRO A 55 55.69 17.74 -4.05
N VAL A 56 55.78 18.12 -2.77
CA VAL A 56 56.70 19.06 -2.06
C VAL A 56 57.85 19.71 -2.89
N ILE A 57 58.09 21.02 -2.70
CA ILE A 57 59.37 21.60 -2.22
C ILE A 57 59.21 23.11 -1.90
N LEU A 58 59.80 23.47 -0.78
CA LEU A 58 59.85 24.78 -0.14
C LEU A 58 61.13 25.53 -0.56
N THR A 59 61.03 26.86 -0.56
CA THR A 59 62.05 27.90 -0.33
C THR A 59 62.77 28.60 -1.50
N LYS A 60 62.52 29.93 -1.51
CA LYS A 60 63.46 31.07 -1.63
C LYS A 60 64.06 31.30 -3.03
N ASN A 61 63.98 32.47 -3.65
CA ASN A 61 64.38 33.80 -3.16
C ASN A 61 63.96 34.91 -4.15
N SER A 62 63.71 36.10 -3.60
CA SER A 62 64.04 37.44 -4.10
C SER A 62 63.91 37.76 -5.60
N THR A 63 62.94 38.61 -5.95
CA THR A 63 63.21 39.81 -6.76
C THR A 63 62.07 40.80 -6.61
N GLU A 64 62.45 42.03 -6.29
CA GLU A 64 61.59 43.20 -6.24
C GLU A 64 60.85 43.38 -7.57
N THR A 65 59.53 43.33 -7.53
CA THR A 65 58.68 44.17 -8.37
C THR A 65 57.55 44.71 -7.50
N LEU A 66 57.32 46.01 -7.64
CA LEU A 66 56.49 46.88 -6.82
C LEU A 66 55.24 46.21 -6.20
N PRO A 67 54.96 46.40 -4.89
CA PRO A 67 53.62 46.20 -4.38
C PRO A 67 52.77 47.34 -4.92
N SER A 68 52.07 47.07 -6.03
CA SER A 68 50.89 47.85 -6.40
C SER A 68 50.02 47.95 -5.16
N CYS A 69 49.70 49.18 -4.78
CA CYS A 69 48.91 49.52 -3.62
C CYS A 69 47.52 48.88 -3.71
N GLU A 70 47.34 47.65 -3.22
CA GLU A 70 46.01 47.21 -2.82
C GLU A 70 45.70 47.91 -1.51
N ARG A 71 44.97 49.03 -1.61
CA ARG A 71 44.39 49.68 -0.45
C ARG A 71 43.50 48.64 0.28
N PRO A 72 43.42 48.63 1.62
CA PRO A 72 42.48 47.77 2.38
C PRO A 72 41.03 47.87 1.90
N ILE A 73 40.67 48.99 1.27
CA ILE A 73 39.38 49.19 0.62
C ILE A 73 39.15 48.29 -0.61
N TYR A 74 40.19 47.99 -1.39
CA TYR A 74 40.08 47.20 -2.62
C TYR A 74 39.89 45.70 -2.32
N THR A 75 40.54 45.20 -1.27
CA THR A 75 40.32 43.84 -0.76
C THR A 75 38.91 43.67 -0.18
N VAL A 76 38.43 44.66 0.61
CA VAL A 76 37.06 44.66 1.14
C VAL A 76 36.01 44.70 0.02
N LEU A 77 36.20 45.51 -1.02
CA LEU A 77 35.30 45.55 -2.18
C LEU A 77 35.25 44.21 -2.92
N LYS A 78 36.39 43.52 -3.04
CA LYS A 78 36.49 42.19 -3.66
C LYS A 78 35.76 41.12 -2.84
N GLU A 79 35.90 41.16 -1.52
CA GLU A 79 35.14 40.28 -0.61
C GLU A 79 33.65 40.55 -0.65
N LEU A 80 33.24 41.81 -0.75
CA LEU A 80 31.82 42.19 -0.89
C LEU A 80 31.21 41.63 -2.19
N GLY A 81 31.93 41.74 -3.31
CA GLY A 81 31.49 41.18 -4.59
C GLY A 81 31.39 39.66 -4.56
N ALA A 82 32.37 38.98 -3.93
CA ALA A 82 32.31 37.53 -3.74
C ALA A 82 31.14 37.10 -2.83
N LEU A 83 30.80 37.91 -1.82
CA LEU A 83 29.64 37.68 -0.95
C LEU A 83 28.32 37.89 -1.69
N GLU A 84 28.21 38.91 -2.56
CA GLU A 84 27.05 39.13 -3.41
C GLU A 84 26.83 37.97 -4.38
N GLU A 85 27.89 37.45 -5.01
CA GLU A 85 27.81 36.27 -5.87
C GLU A 85 27.38 35.02 -5.10
N LYS A 86 27.96 34.81 -3.92
CA LYS A 86 27.59 33.69 -3.04
C LYS A 86 26.13 33.81 -2.59
N LEU A 87 25.66 35.01 -2.25
CA LEU A 87 24.27 35.27 -1.91
C LEU A 87 23.35 34.96 -3.09
N ALA A 88 23.67 35.46 -4.29
CA ALA A 88 22.91 35.16 -5.50
C ALA A 88 22.85 33.66 -5.80
N ALA A 89 23.94 32.92 -5.59
CA ALA A 89 23.96 31.47 -5.72
C ALA A 89 23.04 30.78 -4.69
N THR A 90 23.08 31.20 -3.41
CA THR A 90 22.20 30.63 -2.38
C THR A 90 20.71 30.87 -2.67
N VAL A 91 20.35 32.06 -3.15
CA VAL A 91 18.96 32.40 -3.52
C VAL A 91 18.47 31.48 -4.65
N ARG A 92 19.29 31.26 -5.69
CA ARG A 92 18.94 30.34 -6.79
C ARG A 92 18.73 28.90 -6.30
N THR A 93 19.62 28.41 -5.43
CA THR A 93 19.45 27.07 -4.86
C THR A 93 18.19 26.97 -4.02
N LEU A 94 17.86 28.01 -3.25
CA LEU A 94 16.66 28.05 -2.43
C LEU A 94 15.40 28.01 -3.30
N GLU A 95 15.35 28.82 -4.36
CA GLU A 95 14.26 28.82 -5.34
C GLU A 95 14.08 27.43 -5.98
N GLU A 96 15.17 26.75 -6.32
CA GLU A 96 15.11 25.41 -6.89
C GLU A 96 14.61 24.37 -5.87
N THR A 97 15.06 24.45 -4.62
CA THR A 97 14.55 23.58 -3.54
C THR A 97 13.09 23.84 -3.24
N ASN A 98 12.62 25.09 -3.29
CA ASN A 98 11.23 25.43 -3.07
C ASN A 98 10.34 24.86 -4.17
N LYS A 99 10.76 24.96 -5.44
CA LYS A 99 10.08 24.32 -6.57
C LYS A 99 10.01 22.80 -6.41
N LYS A 100 11.09 22.16 -5.94
CA LYS A 100 11.12 20.72 -5.67
C LYS A 100 10.19 20.35 -4.50
N LEU A 101 10.15 21.16 -3.44
CA LEU A 101 9.28 20.96 -2.29
C LEU A 101 7.80 21.03 -2.72
N GLU A 102 7.40 22.09 -3.41
CA GLU A 102 6.04 22.24 -3.95
C GLU A 102 5.64 21.06 -4.86
N ALA A 103 6.55 20.58 -5.70
CA ALA A 103 6.31 19.41 -6.54
C ALA A 103 6.14 18.13 -5.71
N SER A 104 6.89 17.98 -4.62
CA SER A 104 6.78 16.84 -3.71
C SER A 104 5.49 16.87 -2.88
N GLU A 105 5.07 18.04 -2.41
CA GLU A 105 3.80 18.24 -1.69
C GLU A 105 2.60 17.92 -2.56
N LYS A 106 2.61 18.36 -3.83
CA LYS A 106 1.59 17.99 -4.82
C LYS A 106 1.52 16.48 -5.05
N LYS A 107 2.68 15.82 -5.15
CA LYS A 107 2.74 14.34 -5.27
C LYS A 107 2.21 13.65 -4.00
N LEU A 108 2.55 14.17 -2.83
CA LEU A 108 2.12 13.61 -1.55
C LEU A 108 0.60 13.74 -1.39
N SER A 109 0.03 14.90 -1.70
CA SER A 109 -1.41 15.13 -1.71
C SER A 109 -2.15 14.22 -2.70
N ALA A 110 -1.60 14.03 -3.90
CA ALA A 110 -2.17 13.11 -4.88
C ALA A 110 -2.07 11.64 -4.43
N LEU A 111 -0.98 11.26 -3.75
CA LEU A 111 -0.80 9.91 -3.20
C LEU A 111 -1.76 9.66 -2.03
N ASP A 112 -1.90 10.62 -1.13
CA ASP A 112 -2.82 10.56 0.01
C ASP A 112 -4.26 10.37 -0.47
N SER A 113 -4.67 11.16 -1.47
CA SER A 113 -5.99 11.04 -2.12
C SER A 113 -6.25 9.62 -2.66
N ARG A 114 -5.25 9.02 -3.32
CA ARG A 114 -5.33 7.64 -3.83
C ARG A 114 -5.38 6.60 -2.72
N VAL A 115 -4.64 6.80 -1.63
CA VAL A 115 -4.66 5.92 -0.46
C VAL A 115 -6.00 5.99 0.26
N THR A 116 -6.60 7.18 0.40
CA THR A 116 -7.96 7.34 0.92
C THR A 116 -8.99 6.66 0.03
N GLU A 117 -8.88 6.79 -1.29
CA GLU A 117 -9.79 6.11 -2.22
C GLU A 117 -9.68 4.57 -2.11
N LEU A 118 -8.46 4.02 -2.11
CA LEU A 118 -8.23 2.58 -1.94
C LEU A 118 -8.68 2.04 -0.58
N SER A 119 -8.56 2.81 0.50
CA SER A 119 -9.01 2.38 1.83
C SER A 119 -10.54 2.39 1.96
N THR A 120 -11.25 3.28 1.26
CA THR A 120 -12.73 3.24 1.20
C THR A 120 -13.25 2.02 0.44
N VAL A 121 -12.47 1.50 -0.51
CA VAL A 121 -12.83 0.31 -1.29
C VAL A 121 -12.85 -0.97 -0.44
N ASP A 122 -12.06 -1.06 0.64
CA ASP A 122 -12.01 -2.25 1.50
C ASP A 122 -13.10 -2.25 2.60
N GLN A 123 -13.52 -1.07 3.06
CA GLN A 123 -14.53 -0.94 4.12
C GLN A 123 -15.98 -1.10 3.61
N GLY A 124 -16.22 -0.95 2.31
CA GLY A 124 -17.56 -1.04 1.69
C GLY A 124 -17.85 -2.30 0.89
N ARG A 125 -16.88 -3.23 0.74
CA ARG A 125 -17.08 -4.43 -0.08
C ARG A 125 -17.97 -5.46 0.63
N PRO A 126 -19.01 -5.98 -0.05
CA PRO A 126 -19.80 -7.07 0.51
C PRO A 126 -18.89 -8.28 0.71
N ARG A 127 -18.81 -8.75 1.96
CA ARG A 127 -18.19 -10.03 2.29
C ARG A 127 -19.31 -11.02 2.53
N VAL A 128 -19.47 -11.97 1.62
CA VAL A 128 -20.50 -12.99 1.71
C VAL A 128 -19.87 -14.34 1.46
N ALA A 129 -19.90 -15.21 2.46
CA ALA A 129 -19.43 -16.57 2.36
C ALA A 129 -20.11 -17.42 3.43
N PHE A 130 -20.53 -18.63 3.07
CA PHE A 130 -21.07 -19.58 4.02
C PHE A 130 -20.55 -20.98 3.73
N SER A 131 -20.52 -21.79 4.79
CA SER A 131 -20.30 -23.22 4.69
C SER A 131 -21.12 -23.89 5.78
N ALA A 132 -21.96 -24.83 5.37
CA ALA A 132 -22.80 -25.61 6.26
C ALA A 132 -22.78 -27.08 5.88
N ALA A 133 -23.03 -27.93 6.86
CA ALA A 133 -23.03 -29.38 6.71
C ALA A 133 -24.18 -30.01 7.50
N LEU A 134 -24.33 -31.32 7.38
CA LEU A 134 -25.27 -32.13 8.17
C LEU A 134 -26.74 -31.70 8.00
N PRO A 135 -27.39 -32.11 6.90
CA PRO A 135 -28.82 -31.85 6.72
C PRO A 135 -29.69 -32.62 7.73
N ILE A 136 -29.28 -33.83 8.07
CA ILE A 136 -29.91 -34.69 9.09
C ILE A 136 -28.87 -35.66 9.65
N ASP A 137 -29.07 -36.18 10.85
CA ASP A 137 -28.40 -37.41 11.31
C ASP A 137 -29.33 -38.58 10.97
N GLY A 138 -29.12 -39.21 9.81
CA GLY A 138 -30.03 -40.20 9.23
C GLY A 138 -30.23 -40.05 7.72
N THR A 139 -31.41 -40.41 7.22
CA THR A 139 -31.73 -40.40 5.79
C THR A 139 -32.98 -39.55 5.52
N ILE A 140 -32.90 -38.66 4.54
CA ILE A 140 -34.03 -37.92 3.96
C ILE A 140 -34.45 -38.64 2.68
N GLY A 141 -35.75 -38.91 2.55
CA GLY A 141 -36.31 -39.62 1.39
C GLY A 141 -36.45 -41.13 1.57
N PRO A 142 -37.09 -41.81 0.62
CA PRO A 142 -37.66 -41.27 -0.61
C PRO A 142 -38.93 -40.42 -0.35
N LEU A 143 -38.97 -39.21 -0.92
CA LEU A 143 -40.13 -38.32 -0.90
C LEU A 143 -40.66 -38.16 -2.33
N ASN A 144 -41.98 -38.00 -2.51
CA ASN A 144 -42.59 -37.85 -3.85
C ASN A 144 -42.46 -36.44 -4.45
N VAL A 145 -41.71 -35.55 -3.80
CA VAL A 145 -41.51 -34.15 -4.19
C VAL A 145 -40.04 -33.77 -4.07
N HIS A 146 -39.65 -32.67 -4.71
CA HIS A 146 -38.37 -32.05 -4.42
C HIS A 146 -38.36 -31.56 -2.97
N TYR A 147 -37.32 -31.94 -2.22
CA TYR A 147 -37.20 -31.56 -0.81
C TYR A 147 -35.91 -30.80 -0.58
N THR A 148 -36.03 -29.57 -0.07
CA THR A 148 -34.88 -28.71 0.24
C THR A 148 -34.09 -29.26 1.42
N LEU A 149 -32.80 -29.47 1.22
CA LEU A 149 -31.87 -29.88 2.26
C LEU A 149 -31.54 -28.70 3.17
N VAL A 150 -31.83 -28.85 4.46
CA VAL A 150 -31.55 -27.85 5.50
C VAL A 150 -30.31 -28.26 6.29
N TYR A 151 -29.15 -27.71 5.94
CA TYR A 151 -27.87 -28.01 6.58
C TYR A 151 -27.77 -27.29 7.92
N LYS A 152 -28.01 -28.04 9.01
CA LYS A 152 -28.17 -27.46 10.36
C LYS A 152 -26.85 -27.04 10.99
N ARG A 153 -25.72 -27.66 10.58
CA ARG A 153 -24.41 -27.36 11.14
C ARG A 153 -23.71 -26.28 10.30
N VAL A 154 -23.86 -25.03 10.71
CA VAL A 154 -23.18 -23.90 10.08
C VAL A 154 -21.74 -23.78 10.62
N HIS A 155 -20.75 -23.84 9.74
CA HIS A 155 -19.33 -23.63 10.05
C HIS A 155 -18.94 -22.15 9.93
N SER A 156 -19.46 -21.48 8.91
CA SER A 156 -19.29 -20.05 8.67
C SER A 156 -20.51 -19.51 7.94
N ASN A 157 -20.86 -18.25 8.19
CA ASN A 157 -21.97 -17.56 7.55
C ASN A 157 -21.71 -16.04 7.53
N ILE A 158 -20.59 -15.66 6.93
CA ILE A 158 -20.19 -14.26 6.77
C ILE A 158 -21.23 -13.55 5.92
N GLY A 159 -21.74 -12.44 6.43
CA GLY A 159 -22.85 -11.71 5.85
C GLY A 159 -24.22 -12.28 6.22
N GLU A 160 -24.32 -13.45 6.87
CA GLU A 160 -25.58 -14.06 7.35
C GLU A 160 -26.63 -14.29 6.24
N ARG A 161 -26.19 -14.80 5.10
CA ARG A 161 -27.06 -15.01 3.92
C ARG A 161 -27.59 -16.43 3.77
N TYR A 162 -27.02 -17.40 4.49
CA TYR A 162 -27.56 -18.76 4.56
C TYR A 162 -28.48 -18.92 5.77
N SER A 163 -29.65 -19.53 5.58
CA SER A 163 -30.62 -19.84 6.64
C SER A 163 -30.55 -21.33 7.02
N PRO A 164 -30.09 -21.68 8.24
CA PRO A 164 -30.10 -23.06 8.74
C PRO A 164 -31.49 -23.54 9.15
N VAL A 165 -32.52 -22.71 9.00
CA VAL A 165 -33.93 -23.07 9.24
C VAL A 165 -34.58 -23.54 7.95
N SER A 166 -34.30 -22.87 6.83
CA SER A 166 -34.97 -23.12 5.55
C SER A 166 -34.08 -23.77 4.48
N GLY A 167 -32.76 -23.79 4.68
CA GLY A 167 -31.81 -24.38 3.73
C GLY A 167 -31.46 -23.48 2.54
N TYR A 168 -31.98 -22.25 2.50
CA TYR A 168 -31.74 -21.29 1.44
C TYR A 168 -30.56 -20.38 1.74
N PHE A 169 -29.79 -20.09 0.71
CA PHE A 169 -28.97 -18.89 0.62
C PHE A 169 -29.74 -17.81 -0.14
N THR A 170 -29.80 -16.58 0.39
CA THR A 170 -30.47 -15.44 -0.28
C THR A 170 -29.46 -14.34 -0.60
N ALA A 171 -29.33 -14.00 -1.87
CA ALA A 171 -28.45 -12.92 -2.30
C ALA A 171 -29.02 -11.55 -1.87
N THR A 172 -28.24 -10.74 -1.14
CA THR A 172 -28.60 -9.35 -0.82
C THR A 172 -27.82 -8.32 -1.63
N VAL A 173 -26.85 -8.78 -2.41
CA VAL A 173 -26.05 -7.94 -3.29
C VAL A 173 -26.00 -8.61 -4.65
N GLN A 174 -26.10 -7.82 -5.70
CA GLN A 174 -25.92 -8.32 -7.06
C GLN A 174 -24.45 -8.68 -7.29
N GLY A 175 -24.20 -9.81 -7.95
CA GLY A 175 -22.83 -10.18 -8.30
C GLY A 175 -22.69 -11.62 -8.76
N VAL A 176 -21.44 -12.03 -8.89
CA VAL A 176 -21.09 -13.41 -9.25
C VAL A 176 -20.75 -14.18 -7.98
N TYR A 177 -21.32 -15.36 -7.85
CA TYR A 177 -21.17 -16.25 -6.70
C TYR A 177 -20.70 -17.63 -7.15
N TYR A 178 -19.89 -18.28 -6.33
CA TYR A 178 -19.57 -19.69 -6.48
C TYR A 178 -20.34 -20.51 -5.45
N PHE A 179 -20.95 -21.61 -5.88
CA PHE A 179 -21.60 -22.58 -5.01
C PHE A 179 -21.08 -23.97 -5.29
N THR A 180 -20.89 -24.75 -4.23
CA THR A 180 -20.55 -26.17 -4.30
C THR A 180 -21.35 -26.93 -3.26
N PHE A 181 -21.74 -28.14 -3.61
CA PHE A 181 -22.40 -29.03 -2.69
C PHE A 181 -21.90 -30.47 -2.87
N THR A 182 -21.91 -31.19 -1.77
CA THR A 182 -21.62 -32.61 -1.70
C THR A 182 -22.79 -33.27 -1.01
N SER A 183 -23.21 -34.39 -1.57
CA SER A 183 -24.24 -35.24 -1.00
C SER A 183 -23.73 -36.66 -0.90
N PHE A 184 -24.26 -37.40 0.05
CA PHE A 184 -23.85 -38.75 0.37
C PHE A 184 -25.08 -39.65 0.55
N CYS A 185 -24.88 -40.94 0.32
CA CYS A 185 -25.84 -41.97 0.59
C CYS A 185 -25.18 -43.24 1.08
N TRP A 186 -25.81 -43.90 2.05
CA TRP A 186 -25.52 -45.29 2.37
C TRP A 186 -25.98 -46.21 1.23
N ALA A 187 -25.45 -47.44 1.22
CA ALA A 187 -25.95 -48.50 0.34
C ALA A 187 -27.44 -48.80 0.58
N GLY A 188 -28.13 -49.33 -0.42
CA GLY A 188 -29.55 -49.72 -0.34
C GLY A 188 -30.35 -49.39 -1.61
N ASN A 189 -31.62 -49.79 -1.60
CA ASN A 189 -32.40 -50.03 -2.82
C ASN A 189 -32.90 -48.76 -3.53
N GLU A 190 -32.84 -47.59 -2.91
CA GLU A 190 -33.23 -46.33 -3.55
C GLU A 190 -32.02 -45.56 -4.08
N ASN A 191 -32.15 -45.12 -5.33
CA ASN A 191 -31.19 -44.25 -5.98
C ASN A 191 -31.05 -42.92 -5.24
N CYS A 192 -29.90 -42.28 -5.41
CA CYS A 192 -29.63 -40.98 -4.83
C CYS A 192 -29.46 -39.90 -5.88
N GLY A 193 -29.85 -38.70 -5.52
CA GLY A 193 -29.76 -37.56 -6.41
C GLY A 193 -30.27 -36.30 -5.75
N SER A 194 -29.53 -35.23 -5.96
CA SER A 194 -29.95 -33.89 -5.61
C SER A 194 -29.37 -32.90 -6.60
N SER A 195 -29.94 -31.70 -6.62
CA SER A 195 -29.47 -30.62 -7.49
C SER A 195 -29.37 -29.32 -6.73
N LEU A 196 -28.49 -28.46 -7.22
CA LEU A 196 -28.50 -27.05 -6.90
C LEU A 196 -29.62 -26.38 -7.70
N PHE A 197 -30.43 -25.59 -7.03
CA PHE A 197 -31.50 -24.79 -7.61
C PHE A 197 -31.20 -23.30 -7.40
N LEU A 198 -31.40 -22.52 -8.45
CA LEU A 198 -31.53 -21.06 -8.40
C LEU A 198 -33.00 -20.73 -8.57
N ASN A 199 -33.62 -20.22 -7.52
CA ASN A 199 -35.07 -20.10 -7.38
C ASN A 199 -35.70 -21.47 -7.65
N ASP A 200 -36.47 -21.62 -8.73
CA ASP A 200 -37.07 -22.90 -9.11
C ASP A 200 -36.40 -23.57 -10.33
N ASN A 201 -35.29 -23.00 -10.80
CA ASN A 201 -34.53 -23.54 -11.92
C ASN A 201 -33.42 -24.45 -11.42
N GLN A 202 -33.43 -25.71 -11.87
CA GLN A 202 -32.35 -26.65 -11.62
C GLN A 202 -31.10 -26.24 -12.40
N VAL A 203 -29.97 -26.11 -11.71
CA VAL A 203 -28.70 -25.59 -12.28
C VAL A 203 -27.75 -26.73 -12.60
N VAL A 204 -27.32 -27.46 -11.57
CA VAL A 204 -26.36 -28.58 -11.66
C VAL A 204 -26.82 -29.70 -10.74
N SER A 205 -26.44 -30.93 -11.07
CA SER A 205 -27.00 -32.11 -10.42
C SER A 205 -25.94 -33.17 -10.17
N TRP A 206 -26.23 -34.08 -9.26
CA TRP A 206 -25.52 -35.34 -9.15
C TRP A 206 -26.56 -36.47 -9.04
N TYR A 207 -26.14 -37.68 -9.41
CA TYR A 207 -26.99 -38.86 -9.39
C TYR A 207 -26.14 -40.11 -9.18
N SER A 208 -26.70 -41.09 -8.48
CA SER A 208 -26.15 -42.43 -8.33
C SER A 208 -27.28 -43.45 -8.23
N SER A 209 -27.06 -44.63 -8.79
CA SER A 209 -27.96 -45.78 -8.71
C SER A 209 -27.27 -47.03 -8.15
N ASP A 210 -26.14 -46.87 -7.47
CA ASP A 210 -25.46 -47.98 -6.79
C ASP A 210 -26.19 -48.31 -5.49
N ASP A 211 -26.70 -49.53 -5.39
CA ASP A 211 -27.42 -50.07 -4.24
C ASP A 211 -26.52 -50.92 -3.32
N HIS A 212 -25.31 -51.27 -3.72
CA HIS A 212 -24.40 -52.13 -2.97
C HIS A 212 -23.37 -51.34 -2.16
N ASN A 213 -22.93 -50.18 -2.65
CA ASN A 213 -21.90 -49.38 -1.99
C ASN A 213 -22.39 -47.98 -1.56
N PRO A 214 -21.91 -47.46 -0.42
CA PRO A 214 -22.06 -46.05 -0.11
C PRO A 214 -21.39 -45.20 -1.16
N HIS A 215 -22.02 -44.10 -1.53
CA HIS A 215 -21.55 -43.23 -2.59
C HIS A 215 -21.75 -41.76 -2.25
N SER A 216 -20.84 -40.93 -2.75
CA SER A 216 -20.92 -39.48 -2.65
C SER A 216 -20.87 -38.86 -4.04
N GLY A 217 -21.56 -37.74 -4.20
CA GLY A 217 -21.55 -36.94 -5.41
C GLY A 217 -21.39 -35.48 -5.05
N SER A 218 -20.56 -34.77 -5.82
CA SER A 218 -20.36 -33.34 -5.67
C SER A 218 -20.55 -32.65 -7.01
N ASN A 219 -21.13 -31.46 -7.00
CA ASN A 219 -21.16 -30.59 -8.16
C ASN A 219 -21.10 -29.12 -7.72
N SER A 220 -20.81 -28.22 -8.66
CA SER A 220 -20.64 -26.81 -8.39
C SER A 220 -21.05 -25.94 -9.57
N ALA A 221 -21.36 -24.67 -9.30
CA ALA A 221 -21.70 -23.69 -10.31
C ALA A 221 -21.21 -22.30 -9.93
N VAL A 222 -20.84 -21.52 -10.94
CA VAL A 222 -20.66 -20.07 -10.83
C VAL A 222 -21.92 -19.41 -11.37
N LEU A 223 -22.58 -18.58 -10.55
CA LEU A 223 -23.89 -18.00 -10.84
C LEU A 223 -23.85 -16.48 -10.70
N GLN A 224 -24.44 -15.79 -11.66
CA GLN A 224 -24.81 -14.39 -11.52
C GLN A 224 -26.15 -14.31 -10.79
N LEU A 225 -26.18 -13.66 -9.63
CA LEU A 225 -27.37 -13.50 -8.81
C LEU A 225 -27.82 -12.05 -8.74
N GLN A 226 -29.14 -11.88 -8.71
CA GLN A 226 -29.82 -10.63 -8.37
C GLN A 226 -30.16 -10.59 -6.88
N VAL A 227 -30.41 -9.38 -6.37
CA VAL A 227 -30.91 -9.21 -5.00
C VAL A 227 -32.26 -9.92 -4.85
N GLY A 228 -32.36 -10.80 -3.87
CA GLY A 228 -33.54 -11.62 -3.59
C GLY A 228 -33.50 -13.02 -4.18
N ASP A 229 -32.54 -13.33 -5.06
CA ASP A 229 -32.39 -14.68 -5.59
C ASP A 229 -32.05 -15.69 -4.48
N ASN A 230 -32.71 -16.85 -4.54
CA ASN A 230 -32.56 -17.93 -3.58
C ASN A 230 -31.81 -19.10 -4.20
N VAL A 231 -30.78 -19.59 -3.52
CA VAL A 231 -30.04 -20.79 -3.91
C VAL A 231 -30.23 -21.88 -2.87
N SER A 232 -30.54 -23.10 -3.30
CA SER A 232 -30.77 -24.24 -2.41
C SER A 232 -30.33 -25.55 -3.04
N VAL A 233 -30.04 -26.54 -2.20
CA VAL A 233 -29.85 -27.93 -2.66
C VAL A 233 -31.12 -28.70 -2.36
N ARG A 234 -31.68 -29.40 -3.36
CA ARG A 234 -32.92 -30.16 -3.22
C ARG A 234 -32.75 -31.61 -3.64
N VAL A 235 -33.18 -32.54 -2.80
CA VAL A 235 -33.30 -33.97 -3.13
C VAL A 235 -34.37 -34.13 -4.20
N TRP A 236 -34.12 -35.02 -5.16
CA TRP A 236 -35.10 -35.33 -6.20
C TRP A 236 -36.26 -36.18 -5.68
N PRO A 237 -37.43 -36.11 -6.34
CA PRO A 237 -38.51 -37.05 -6.11
C PRO A 237 -38.04 -38.51 -6.22
N ASN A 238 -38.47 -39.33 -5.27
CA ASN A 238 -38.17 -40.74 -5.15
C ASN A 238 -36.66 -41.03 -5.11
N LYS A 239 -35.89 -40.10 -4.55
CA LYS A 239 -34.46 -40.27 -4.22
C LYS A 239 -34.24 -40.01 -2.75
N ARG A 240 -33.08 -40.44 -2.26
CA ARG A 240 -32.66 -40.25 -0.88
C ARG A 240 -31.30 -39.56 -0.77
N ILE A 241 -31.05 -39.03 0.42
CA ILE A 241 -29.76 -38.50 0.89
C ILE A 241 -29.56 -39.00 2.30
N SER A 242 -28.35 -39.42 2.63
CA SER A 242 -28.00 -39.83 3.99
C SER A 242 -26.84 -39.00 4.53
N ASP A 243 -26.81 -38.85 5.84
CA ASP A 243 -25.67 -38.28 6.55
C ASP A 243 -25.65 -38.81 7.99
N ASN A 244 -24.57 -38.56 8.72
CA ASN A 244 -24.47 -38.83 10.15
C ASN A 244 -23.55 -37.82 10.84
N VAL A 245 -23.20 -38.04 12.10
CA VAL A 245 -22.28 -37.19 12.88
C VAL A 245 -20.94 -36.83 12.20
N ASN A 246 -20.50 -37.60 11.20
CA ASN A 246 -19.29 -37.34 10.40
C ASN A 246 -19.47 -36.28 9.31
N LYS A 247 -20.71 -35.86 9.00
CA LYS A 247 -21.04 -34.73 8.11
C LYS A 247 -20.53 -34.91 6.68
N TYR A 248 -20.95 -35.99 6.03
CA TYR A 248 -20.61 -36.27 4.63
C TYR A 248 -21.28 -35.31 3.65
N CYS A 249 -22.42 -34.72 4.01
CA CYS A 249 -23.11 -33.76 3.16
C CYS A 249 -22.73 -32.33 3.54
N SER A 250 -22.39 -31.52 2.54
CA SER A 250 -22.00 -30.12 2.72
C SER A 250 -22.60 -29.23 1.63
N PHE A 251 -22.89 -27.98 1.97
CA PHE A 251 -23.26 -26.93 1.04
C PHE A 251 -22.51 -25.65 1.40
N SER A 252 -21.77 -25.10 0.45
CA SER A 252 -20.96 -23.90 0.65
C SER A 252 -21.07 -22.98 -0.54
N GLY A 253 -20.84 -21.70 -0.32
CA GLY A 253 -20.76 -20.73 -1.38
C GLY A 253 -20.25 -19.38 -0.91
N PHE A 254 -19.75 -18.58 -1.84
CA PHE A 254 -19.19 -17.26 -1.57
C PHE A 254 -19.33 -16.33 -2.76
N TRP A 255 -19.38 -15.04 -2.46
CA TRP A 255 -19.38 -13.96 -3.44
C TRP A 255 -17.97 -13.74 -3.98
N LEU A 256 -17.85 -13.57 -5.28
CA LEU A 256 -16.59 -13.36 -5.98
C LEU A 256 -16.35 -11.86 -6.22
N PHE A 257 -17.27 -11.20 -6.91
CA PHE A 257 -17.14 -9.80 -7.32
C PHE A 257 -18.51 -9.21 -7.73
N PRO A 258 -18.65 -7.86 -7.73
CA PRO A 258 -19.88 -7.21 -8.14
C PRO A 258 -20.04 -7.26 -9.66
N LEU A 259 -21.25 -7.01 -10.14
CA LEU A 259 -21.56 -6.84 -11.56
C LEU A 259 -21.94 -5.41 -11.87
#